data_AF-A0A7C1Z3W7-F1
#
_entry.id   AF-A0A7C1Z3W7-F1
#
_cell.length_a   1.000
_cell.length_b   1.000
_cell.length_c   1.000
_cell.angle_alpha   90.00
_cell.angle_beta   90.00
_cell.angle_gamma   90.00
#
_symmetry.space_group_name_H-M   'P 1'
#
loop_
_entity.id
_entity.type
_entity.pdbx_description
1 polymer ?
#
loop_
_entity_poly.entity_id
_entity_poly.type
_entity_poly.pdbx_seq_one_letter_code
_entity_poly.pdbx_strand_id
1 'polypeptide(L)'
;MEIVTFGTGLVFAGAVISAIFGFAGSAIGMGYAGQAGAGVASEKPELFGKILLMQALPGSQGIYGLVGAFLILNFSGILGGGDSEVISTAVGLQYLMAGIPIGVAGFFSGVFQG
;
A
#
# COMPACT_ATOMS: atom_id res chain seq x y z
N MET A 1 13.55 17.68 -22.56
CA MET A 1 12.96 17.94 -21.23
C MET A 1 11.64 17.21 -21.22
N GLU A 2 11.59 16.07 -20.55
CA GLU A 2 10.42 15.21 -20.51
C GLU A 2 9.31 15.97 -19.76
N ILE A 3 8.32 16.47 -20.50
CA ILE A 3 7.17 17.11 -19.88
C ILE A 3 6.38 15.97 -19.25
N VAL A 4 6.40 15.88 -17.92
CA VAL A 4 5.45 15.07 -17.18
C VAL A 4 4.06 15.53 -17.60
N THR A 5 3.41 14.73 -18.44
CA THR A 5 2.07 15.05 -18.90
C THR A 5 1.10 14.91 -17.73
N PHE A 6 0.00 15.66 -17.74
CA PHE A 6 -1.01 15.57 -16.69
C PHE A 6 -1.50 14.13 -16.48
N GLY A 7 -1.62 13.34 -17.56
CA GLY A 7 -1.96 11.91 -17.49
C GLY A 7 -0.94 11.09 -16.70
N THR A 8 0.36 11.28 -16.97
CA THR A 8 1.45 10.64 -16.21
C THR A 8 1.40 11.00 -14.71
N GLY A 9 1.10 12.26 -14.39
CA GLY A 9 0.93 12.70 -13.00
C GLY A 9 -0.20 11.96 -12.25
N LEU A 10 -1.32 11.69 -12.93
CA LEU A 10 -2.44 10.94 -12.36
C LEU A 10 -2.10 9.47 -12.09
N VAL A 11 -1.29 8.84 -12.96
CA VAL A 11 -0.78 7.48 -12.73
C VAL A 11 0.05 7.42 -11.45
N PHE A 12 0.99 8.35 -11.28
CA PHE A 12 1.79 8.43 -10.07
C PHE A 12 0.95 8.69 -8.83
N ALA A 13 -0.07 9.56 -8.93
CA ALA A 13 -0.99 9.80 -7.83
C ALA A 13 -1.73 8.50 -7.41
N GLY A 14 -2.18 7.69 -8.37
CA GLY A 14 -2.77 6.37 -8.09
C GLY A 14 -1.81 5.42 -7.38
N ALA A 15 -0.58 5.31 -7.88
CA ALA A 15 0.46 4.48 -7.26
C ALA A 15 0.81 4.93 -5.83
N VAL A 16 0.95 6.25 -5.62
CA VAL A 16 1.23 6.83 -4.30
C VAL A 16 0.08 6.54 -3.34
N ILE A 17 -1.18 6.74 -3.74
CA ILE A 17 -2.34 6.48 -2.88
C ILE A 17 -2.41 5.00 -2.48
N SER A 18 -2.18 4.08 -3.42
CA SER A 18 -2.10 2.65 -3.13
C SER A 18 -1.03 2.33 -2.07
N ALA A 19 0.19 2.83 -2.27
CA ALA A 19 1.32 2.55 -1.40
C ALA A 19 1.17 3.21 -0.02
N ILE A 20 0.94 4.53 0.02
CA ILE A 20 0.98 5.30 1.27
C ILE A 20 -0.06 4.84 2.28
N PHE A 21 -1.28 4.57 1.82
CA PHE A 21 -2.36 4.14 2.70
C PHE A 21 -2.23 2.68 3.11
N GLY A 22 -1.74 1.79 2.24
CA GLY A 22 -1.38 0.43 2.61
C GLY A 22 -0.30 0.40 3.70
N PHE A 23 0.78 1.17 3.51
CA PHE A 23 1.86 1.26 4.52
C PHE A 23 1.40 1.88 5.83
N ALA A 24 0.60 2.96 5.77
CA ALA A 24 0.08 3.61 6.97
C ALA A 24 -0.84 2.68 7.76
N GLY A 25 -1.78 1.99 7.09
CA GLY A 25 -2.67 1.01 7.72
C GLY A 25 -1.90 -0.12 8.41
N SER A 26 -0.91 -0.68 7.71
CA SER A 26 -0.03 -1.70 8.29
C SER A 26 0.75 -1.19 9.51
N ALA A 27 1.40 -0.03 9.41
CA ALA A 27 2.22 0.48 10.51
C ALA A 27 1.38 0.72 11.77
N ILE A 28 0.18 1.26 11.62
CA ILE A 28 -0.74 1.51 12.74
C ILE A 28 -1.22 0.19 13.35
N GLY A 29 -1.74 -0.74 12.54
CA GLY A 29 -2.25 -2.01 13.03
C GLY A 29 -1.16 -2.88 13.70
N MET A 30 0.02 -2.98 13.08
CA MET A 30 1.16 -3.67 13.71
C MET A 30 1.58 -3.00 15.03
N GLY A 31 1.41 -1.68 15.14
CA GLY A 31 1.62 -0.94 16.38
C GLY A 31 0.65 -1.35 17.48
N TYR A 32 -0.65 -1.41 17.18
CA TYR A 32 -1.68 -1.82 18.15
C TYR A 32 -1.48 -3.26 18.64
N ALA A 33 -1.34 -4.21 17.71
CA ALA A 33 -1.09 -5.61 18.05
C ALA A 33 0.22 -5.80 18.84
N GLY A 34 1.26 -5.02 18.50
CA GLY A 34 2.54 -5.06 19.21
C GLY A 34 2.44 -4.56 20.66
N GLN A 35 1.74 -3.44 20.90
CA GLN A 35 1.55 -2.92 22.26
C GLN A 35 0.71 -3.87 23.12
N ALA A 36 -0.38 -4.42 22.58
CA ALA A 36 -1.19 -5.42 23.27
C ALA A 36 -0.38 -6.71 23.54
N GLY A 37 0.40 -7.14 22.56
CA GLY A 37 1.26 -8.32 22.62
C GLY A 37 2.38 -8.22 23.65
N ALA A 38 2.98 -7.05 23.83
CA ALA A 38 4.08 -6.85 24.78
C ALA A 38 3.69 -7.16 26.24
N GLY A 39 2.47 -6.77 26.65
CA GLY A 39 1.95 -7.09 27.98
C GLY A 39 1.75 -8.60 28.15
N VAL A 40 1.16 -9.27 27.15
CA VAL A 40 0.96 -10.73 27.20
C VAL A 40 2.29 -11.46 27.22
N ALA A 41 3.27 -11.04 26.42
CA ALA A 41 4.58 -11.66 26.37
C ALA A 41 5.36 -11.55 27.69
N SER A 42 5.11 -10.50 28.49
CA SER A 42 5.74 -10.36 29.82
C SER A 42 5.20 -11.36 30.86
N GLU A 43 3.95 -11.79 30.74
CA GLU A 43 3.35 -12.78 31.65
C GLU A 43 3.40 -14.22 31.09
N LYS A 44 3.30 -14.37 29.77
CA LYS A 44 3.18 -15.64 29.04
C LYS A 44 4.17 -15.70 27.87
N PRO A 45 5.49 -15.79 28.15
CA PRO A 45 6.54 -15.76 27.12
C PRO A 45 6.42 -16.89 26.10
N GLU A 46 5.83 -18.03 26.47
CA GLU A 46 5.56 -19.15 25.58
C GLU A 46 4.58 -18.81 24.43
N LEU A 47 3.81 -17.73 24.56
CA LEU A 47 2.90 -17.25 23.51
C LEU A 47 3.56 -16.29 22.51
N PHE A 48 4.84 -15.94 22.68
CA PHE A 48 5.54 -14.96 21.85
C PHE A 48 5.38 -15.21 20.34
N GLY A 49 5.54 -16.46 19.88
CA GLY A 49 5.39 -16.79 18.46
C GLY A 49 3.98 -16.56 17.91
N LYS A 50 2.93 -16.82 18.71
CA LYS A 50 1.54 -16.54 18.33
C LYS A 50 1.27 -15.04 18.29
N ILE A 51 1.82 -14.30 19.24
CA ILE A 51 1.73 -12.83 19.29
C ILE A 51 2.40 -12.22 18.06
N LEU A 52 3.60 -12.69 17.70
CA LEU A 52 4.32 -12.21 16.51
C LEU A 52 3.53 -12.46 15.22
N LEU A 53 2.87 -13.62 15.10
CA LEU A 53 2.00 -13.92 13.97
C LEU A 53 0.82 -12.94 13.91
N MET A 54 0.11 -12.72 15.03
CA MET A 54 -1.01 -11.79 15.09
C MET A 54 -0.57 -10.36 14.78
N GLN A 55 0.60 -9.95 15.28
CA GLN A 55 1.20 -8.65 14.98
C GLN A 55 1.57 -8.50 13.50
N ALA A 56 1.92 -9.59 12.80
CA ALA A 56 2.29 -9.53 11.40
C ALA A 56 1.09 -9.45 10.44
N LEU A 57 -0.13 -9.84 10.86
CA LEU A 57 -1.33 -9.83 10.02
C LEU A 57 -1.62 -8.46 9.38
N PRO A 58 -1.62 -7.34 10.15
CA PRO A 58 -1.77 -6.00 9.58
C PRO A 58 -0.72 -5.66 8.53
N GLY A 59 0.49 -6.24 8.61
CA GLY A 59 1.61 -6.00 7.70
C GLY A 59 1.33 -6.38 6.24
N SER A 60 0.36 -7.27 6.01
CA SER A 60 -0.08 -7.65 4.65
C SER A 60 -0.55 -6.45 3.82
N GLN A 61 -1.18 -5.44 4.44
CA GLN A 61 -1.74 -4.29 3.73
C GLN A 61 -0.67 -3.41 3.07
N GLY A 62 0.52 -3.33 3.66
CA GLY A 62 1.68 -2.66 3.09
C GLY A 62 2.19 -3.39 1.85
N ILE A 63 2.18 -4.73 1.88
CA ILE A 63 2.53 -5.55 0.71
C ILE A 63 1.49 -5.34 -0.40
N TYR A 64 0.20 -5.37 -0.09
CA TYR A 64 -0.85 -5.14 -1.08
C TYR A 64 -0.80 -3.72 -1.67
N GLY A 65 -0.54 -2.70 -0.84
CA GLY A 65 -0.35 -1.33 -1.28
C GLY A 65 0.87 -1.16 -2.21
N LEU A 66 2.00 -1.79 -1.87
CA LEU A 66 3.22 -1.81 -2.69
C LEU A 66 3.01 -2.54 -4.01
N VAL A 67 2.41 -3.73 -3.98
CA VAL A 67 2.10 -4.50 -5.21
C VAL A 67 1.13 -3.72 -6.09
N GLY A 68 0.10 -3.10 -5.52
CA GLY A 68 -0.83 -2.23 -6.25
C GLY A 68 -0.11 -1.07 -6.94
N ALA A 69 0.80 -0.39 -6.24
CA ALA A 69 1.61 0.68 -6.82
C ALA A 69 2.50 0.17 -7.96
N PHE A 70 3.15 -0.98 -7.78
CA PHE A 70 4.00 -1.58 -8.81
C PHE A 70 3.19 -1.99 -10.05
N LEU A 71 2.02 -2.60 -9.87
CA LEU A 71 1.14 -2.98 -10.97
C LEU A 71 0.62 -1.75 -11.74
N ILE A 72 0.28 -0.67 -11.04
CA ILE A 72 -0.11 0.61 -11.67
C ILE A 72 1.04 1.14 -12.54
N LEU A 73 2.26 1.18 -12.01
CA LEU A 73 3.42 1.70 -12.75
C LEU A 73 3.88 0.77 -13.89
N ASN A 74 3.70 -0.54 -13.74
CA ASN A 74 4.04 -1.52 -14.77
C ASN A 74 3.04 -1.47 -15.93
N PHE A 75 1.74 -1.55 -15.63
CA PHE A 75 0.72 -1.60 -16.69
C PHE A 75 0.48 -0.27 -17.38
N SER A 76 0.82 0.86 -16.74
CA SER A 76 0.82 2.17 -17.41
C SER A 76 1.99 2.39 -18.36
N GLY A 77 2.94 1.46 -18.42
CA GLY A 77 4.14 1.56 -19.26
C GLY A 77 5.29 2.37 -18.66
N ILE A 78 5.10 3.01 -17.50
CA ILE A 78 6.11 3.86 -16.85
C ILE A 78 7.39 3.08 -16.51
N LEU A 79 7.28 1.82 -16.06
CA LEU A 79 8.45 0.99 -15.76
C LEU A 79 9.03 0.26 -17.00
N GLY A 80 8.36 0.34 -18.15
CA GLY A 80 8.67 -0.48 -19.33
C GLY A 80 9.73 0.07 -20.28
N GLY A 81 10.15 1.34 -20.13
CA GLY A 81 11.26 1.93 -20.89
C GLY A 81 11.06 2.02 -22.41
N GLY A 82 9.88 1.69 -22.94
CA GLY A 82 9.51 1.97 -24.33
C GLY A 82 9.26 3.47 -24.53
N ASP A 83 9.40 3.96 -25.76
CA ASP A 83 9.19 5.36 -26.14
C ASP A 83 7.99 5.93 -25.39
N SER A 84 8.20 7.08 -24.72
CA SER A 84 7.24 7.75 -23.84
C SER A 84 5.94 8.06 -24.58
N GLU A 85 5.05 7.07 -24.70
CA GLU A 85 3.73 7.30 -25.25
C GLU A 85 3.04 8.30 -24.33
N VAL A 86 2.52 9.35 -24.95
CA VAL A 86 1.82 10.42 -24.23
C VAL A 86 0.60 9.81 -23.56
N ILE A 87 0.68 9.61 -22.24
CA ILE A 87 -0.44 9.10 -21.44
C ILE A 87 -1.55 10.14 -21.46
N SER A 88 -2.68 9.79 -22.11
CA SER A 88 -3.85 10.66 -22.11
C SER A 88 -4.39 10.86 -20.69
N THR A 89 -5.02 12.01 -20.45
CA THR A 89 -5.66 12.30 -19.16
C THR A 89 -6.70 11.25 -18.77
N ALA A 90 -7.44 10.71 -19.75
CA ALA A 90 -8.43 9.66 -19.50
C ALA A 90 -7.79 8.37 -18.96
N VAL A 91 -6.67 7.95 -19.54
CA VAL A 91 -5.90 6.78 -19.07
C VAL A 91 -5.31 7.05 -17.68
N GLY A 92 -4.72 8.22 -17.46
CA GLY A 92 -4.20 8.61 -16.15
C GLY A 92 -5.27 8.56 -15.05
N LEU A 93 -6.49 9.02 -15.34
CA LEU A 93 -7.61 8.98 -14.40
C LEU A 93 -8.03 7.54 -14.06
N GLN A 94 -7.98 6.60 -15.01
CA GLN A 94 -8.28 5.19 -14.76
C GLN A 94 -7.31 4.59 -13.72
N TYR A 95 -6.01 4.84 -13.87
CA TYR A 95 -5.00 4.39 -12.90
C TYR A 95 -5.15 5.06 -11.54
N LEU A 96 -5.50 6.35 -11.49
CA LEU A 96 -5.81 7.03 -10.24
C LEU A 96 -7.01 6.37 -9.54
N MET A 97 -8.09 6.12 -10.27
CA MET A 97 -9.30 5.47 -9.75
C MET A 97 -9.05 4.03 -9.31
N ALA A 98 -8.05 3.34 -9.87
CA ALA A 98 -7.63 2.02 -9.40
C ALA A 98 -6.84 2.10 -8.07
N GLY A 99 -5.98 3.11 -7.89
CA GLY A 99 -5.16 3.26 -6.68
C GLY A 99 -5.95 3.62 -5.42
N ILE A 100 -7.01 4.42 -5.56
CA ILE A 100 -7.86 4.87 -4.44
C ILE A 100 -8.45 3.72 -3.62
N PRO A 101 -9.22 2.79 -4.20
CA PRO A 101 -9.84 1.71 -3.42
C PRO A 101 -8.78 0.78 -2.81
N ILE A 102 -7.66 0.51 -3.50
CA ILE A 102 -6.56 -0.30 -2.97
C ILE A 102 -5.98 0.34 -1.71
N GLY A 103 -5.62 1.62 -1.79
CA GLY A 103 -5.06 2.36 -0.67
C GLY A 103 -6.04 2.49 0.49
N VAL A 104 -7.25 2.99 0.23
CA VAL A 104 -8.26 3.24 1.26
C VAL A 104 -8.66 1.95 1.98
N ALA A 105 -8.91 0.86 1.25
CA ALA A 105 -9.20 -0.43 1.87
C ALA A 105 -8.00 -0.96 2.68
N GLY A 106 -6.77 -0.80 2.17
CA GLY A 106 -5.54 -1.16 2.88
C GLY A 106 -5.36 -0.40 4.20
N PHE A 107 -5.68 0.91 4.21
CA PHE A 107 -5.63 1.70 5.44
C PHE A 107 -6.59 1.19 6.50
N PHE A 108 -7.88 1.11 6.18
CA PHE A 108 -8.89 0.70 7.15
C PHE A 108 -8.68 -0.74 7.59
N SER A 109 -8.51 -1.68 6.66
CA SER A 109 -8.34 -3.08 7.00
C SER A 109 -7.06 -3.33 7.82
N GLY A 110 -5.97 -2.61 7.55
CA GLY A 110 -4.73 -2.73 8.32
C GLY A 110 -4.91 -2.28 9.76
N VAL A 111 -5.59 -1.13 9.94
CA VAL A 111 -5.92 -0.61 11.27
C VAL A 111 -6.81 -1.58 12.06
N PHE A 112 -7.84 -2.15 11.43
CA PHE A 112 -8.78 -3.07 12.10
C PHE A 112 -8.21 -4.49 12.34
N GLN A 113 -7.10 -4.86 11.71
CA GLN A 113 -6.41 -6.14 11.96
C GLN A 113 -5.47 -6.08 13.17
N GLY A 114 -5.10 -4.87 13.62
CA GLY A 114 -4.24 -4.65 14.78
C GLY A 114 -5.02 -4.69 16.09
#